data_AF-A0A7I8JF80-F1
#
_entry.id   AF-A0A7I8JF80-F1
#
_cell.length_a   1.000
_cell.length_b   1.000
_cell.length_c   1.000
_cell.angle_alpha   90.00
_cell.angle_beta   90.00
_cell.angle_gamma   90.00
#
_symmetry.space_group_name_H-M   'P 1'
#
loop_
_entity.id
_entity.type
_entity.pdbx_description
1 polymer ?
#
loop_
_entity_poly.entity_id
_entity_poly.type
_entity_poly.pdbx_seq_one_letter_code
_entity_poly.pdbx_strand_id
1 'polypeptide(L)'
;MVSDKNKGALLDWATRWRIIMGVARGLLYLHQDSRLRIIHRDLKAGNVLLDNSMNPKISDFGLAHIFPGDEIEGKTRRVVGT
;
A
#
# COMPACT_ATOMS: atom_id res chain seq x y z
N MET A 1 1.62 -14.48 -34.61
CA MET A 1 1.48 -14.03 -33.21
C MET A 1 2.66 -14.59 -32.44
N VAL A 2 3.67 -13.78 -32.15
CA VAL A 2 4.83 -14.21 -31.37
C VAL A 2 4.40 -14.24 -29.91
N SER A 3 4.45 -15.43 -29.29
CA SER A 3 4.12 -15.60 -27.87
C SER A 3 5.31 -15.16 -27.04
N ASP A 4 5.09 -14.12 -26.24
CA ASP A 4 6.07 -13.47 -25.38
C ASP A 4 6.48 -14.41 -24.23
N LYS A 5 7.71 -14.92 -24.27
CA LYS A 5 8.25 -15.94 -23.33
C LYS A 5 8.68 -15.37 -21.97
N ASN A 6 8.02 -14.32 -21.49
CA ASN A 6 8.36 -13.66 -20.20
C ASN A 6 7.13 -13.20 -19.39
N LYS A 7 5.99 -13.89 -19.52
CA LYS A 7 4.88 -13.69 -18.59
C LYS A 7 5.15 -14.48 -17.33
N GLY A 8 5.80 -13.85 -16.34
CA GLY A 8 5.75 -14.33 -14.95
C GLY A 8 4.31 -14.72 -14.63
N ALA A 9 4.11 -15.87 -13.98
CA ALA A 9 2.81 -16.53 -13.84
C ALA A 9 1.69 -15.51 -13.62
N LEU A 10 0.80 -15.37 -14.62
CA LEU A 10 -0.26 -14.38 -14.59
C LEU A 10 -1.16 -14.70 -13.39
N LEU A 11 -1.20 -13.82 -12.39
CA LEU A 11 -2.05 -14.05 -11.22
C LEU A 11 -3.51 -14.12 -11.67
N ASP A 12 -4.23 -15.14 -11.21
CA ASP A 12 -5.66 -15.28 -11.41
C ASP A 12 -6.43 -14.14 -10.71
N TRP A 13 -7.67 -13.93 -11.14
CA TRP A 13 -8.49 -12.83 -10.63
C TRP A 13 -8.80 -12.95 -9.13
N ALA A 14 -9.02 -14.15 -8.62
CA ALA A 14 -9.32 -14.36 -7.20
C ALA A 14 -8.11 -13.99 -6.32
N THR A 15 -6.89 -14.32 -6.76
CA THR A 15 -5.65 -13.91 -6.10
C THR A 15 -5.47 -12.39 -6.14
N ARG A 16 -5.72 -11.74 -7.28
CA ARG A 16 -5.68 -10.27 -7.39
C ARG A 16 -6.68 -9.61 -6.45
N TRP A 17 -7.91 -10.13 -6.38
CA TRP A 17 -8.95 -9.63 -5.48
C TRP A 17 -8.52 -9.73 -4.02
N ARG A 18 -7.95 -10.87 -3.60
CA ARG A 18 -7.41 -11.06 -2.25
C ARG A 18 -6.31 -10.05 -1.91
N ILE A 19 -5.42 -9.77 -2.85
CA ILE A 19 -4.37 -8.75 -2.70
C ILE A 19 -4.98 -7.36 -2.55
N ILE A 20 -5.91 -6.96 -3.42
CA ILE A 20 -6.57 -5.64 -3.36
C ILE A 20 -7.27 -5.46 -2.00
N MET A 21 -8.03 -6.46 -1.56
CA MET A 21 -8.71 -6.43 -0.27
C MET A 21 -7.74 -6.33 0.91
N GLY A 22 -6.61 -7.05 0.86
CA GLY A 22 -5.59 -6.97 1.90
C GLY A 22 -4.93 -5.59 1.95
N VAL A 23 -4.63 -4.97 0.80
CA VAL A 23 -4.10 -3.59 0.74
C VAL A 23 -5.10 -2.59 1.32
N ALA A 24 -6.38 -2.68 0.93
CA ALA A 24 -7.43 -1.81 1.46
C ALA A 24 -7.57 -1.93 2.98
N ARG A 25 -7.51 -3.15 3.53
CA ARG A 25 -7.52 -3.39 4.98
C ARG A 25 -6.28 -2.82 5.66
N GLY A 26 -5.11 -2.97 5.06
CA GLY A 26 -3.87 -2.37 5.56
C GLY A 26 -3.95 -0.85 5.65
N LEU A 27 -4.52 -0.20 4.63
CA LEU A 27 -4.74 1.25 4.64
C LEU A 27 -5.77 1.68 5.67
N LEU A 28 -6.89 0.97 5.78
CA LEU A 28 -7.90 1.23 6.80
C LEU A 28 -7.28 1.17 8.20
N TYR A 29 -6.47 0.15 8.46
CA TYR A 29 -5.75 0.01 9.71
C TYR A 29 -4.84 1.20 9.98
N LEU A 30 -4.00 1.58 9.02
CA LEU A 30 -3.10 2.74 9.17
C LEU A 30 -3.85 4.06 9.41
N HIS A 31 -5.03 4.23 8.81
CA HIS A 31 -5.78 5.48 8.87
C HIS A 31 -6.66 5.61 10.11
N GLN A 32 -7.22 4.50 10.61
CA GLN A 32 -8.32 4.52 11.57
C GLN A 32 -8.11 3.58 12.77
N ASP A 33 -7.59 2.37 12.55
CA ASP A 33 -7.56 1.35 13.61
C ASP A 33 -6.22 1.28 14.37
N SER A 34 -5.16 1.91 13.84
CA SER A 34 -3.88 2.01 14.54
C SER A 34 -3.93 3.09 15.62
N ARG A 35 -3.14 2.89 16.69
CA ARG A 35 -3.02 3.84 17.82
C ARG A 35 -2.66 5.27 17.39
N LEU A 36 -1.96 5.41 16.26
CA LEU A 36 -1.63 6.68 15.63
C LEU A 36 -2.19 6.65 14.22
N ARG A 37 -2.75 7.75 13.72
CA ARG A 37 -3.17 7.85 12.31
C ARG A 37 -1.94 8.07 11.43
N ILE A 38 -1.71 7.16 10.49
CA ILE A 38 -0.56 7.16 9.59
C ILE A 38 -1.06 7.32 8.15
N ILE A 39 -0.67 8.40 7.47
CA ILE A 39 -0.97 8.61 6.05
C ILE A 39 0.27 8.25 5.22
N HIS A 40 0.17 7.24 4.36
CA HIS A 40 1.32 6.69 3.63
C HIS A 40 1.93 7.67 2.60
N ARG A 41 1.09 8.43 1.90
CA ARG A 41 1.42 9.42 0.83
C ARG A 41 2.14 8.91 -0.43
N ASP A 42 2.74 7.72 -0.42
CA ASP A 42 3.37 7.11 -1.62
C ASP A 42 2.88 5.68 -1.87
N LEU A 43 1.56 5.46 -1.88
CA LEU A 43 1.02 4.15 -2.18
C LEU A 43 1.05 3.89 -3.68
N LYS A 44 1.82 2.88 -4.09
CA LYS A 44 1.92 2.38 -5.46
C LYS A 44 2.20 0.88 -5.46
N ALA A 45 2.01 0.23 -6.60
CA ALA A 45 2.22 -1.22 -6.70
C ALA A 45 3.64 -1.67 -6.27
N GLY A 46 4.67 -0.87 -6.56
CA GLY A 46 6.04 -1.15 -6.11
C GLY A 46 6.25 -1.10 -4.59
N ASN A 47 5.33 -0.47 -3.86
CA ASN A 47 5.35 -0.35 -2.40
C ASN A 47 4.37 -1.33 -1.73
N VAL A 48 3.90 -2.34 -2.47
CA VAL A 48 3.12 -3.47 -1.95
C VAL A 48 3.93 -4.74 -2.13
N LEU A 49 4.48 -5.25 -1.04
CA LEU A 49 5.21 -6.52 -1.03
C LEU A 49 4.23 -7.68 -0.85
N LEU A 50 4.54 -8.82 -1.45
CA LEU A 50 3.77 -10.06 -1.28
C LEU A 50 4.64 -11.07 -0.53
N ASP A 51 4.07 -11.72 0.49
CA ASP A 51 4.73 -12.84 1.14
C ASP A 51 4.53 -14.16 0.37
N ASN A 52 5.12 -15.25 0.87
CA ASN A 52 5.04 -16.58 0.24
C ASN A 52 3.62 -17.12 0.09
N SER A 53 2.64 -16.56 0.81
CA SER A 53 1.22 -16.94 0.75
C SER A 53 0.38 -15.97 -0.09
N MET A 54 1.03 -15.04 -0.80
CA MET A 54 0.39 -13.98 -1.59
C MET A 54 -0.43 -13.00 -0.75
N ASN A 55 -0.07 -12.82 0.53
CA ASN A 55 -0.68 -11.76 1.34
C ASN A 55 0.08 -10.45 1.11
N PRO A 56 -0.63 -9.33 0.91
CA PRO A 56 -0.01 -8.02 0.72
C PRO A 56 0.51 -7.42 2.03
N LYS A 57 1.63 -6.71 1.95
CA LYS A 57 2.22 -5.89 3.00
C LYS A 57 2.59 -4.53 2.41
N ILE A 58 2.07 -3.46 3.02
CA ILE A 58 2.41 -2.09 2.63
C ILE A 58 3.81 -1.77 3.13
N SER A 59 4.66 -1.21 2.28
CA SER A 59 6.07 -0.90 2.56
C SER A 59 6.44 0.51 2.12
N ASP A 60 7.65 0.95 2.48
CA ASP A 60 8.19 2.27 2.15
C ASP A 60 7.40 3.45 2.74
N PHE A 61 7.51 3.58 4.06
CA PHE A 61 6.94 4.68 4.83
C PHE A 61 7.85 5.92 4.83
N GLY A 62 8.81 6.05 3.91
CA GLY A 62 9.74 7.18 3.87
C GLY A 62 9.04 8.54 3.68
N LEU A 63 7.87 8.52 3.04
CA LEU A 63 6.98 9.67 2.90
C LEU A 63 5.77 9.60 3.83
N ALA A 64 5.69 8.67 4.77
CA ALA A 64 4.54 8.60 5.66
C ALA A 64 4.48 9.83 6.59
N HIS A 65 3.27 10.20 7.00
CA HIS A 65 3.04 11.24 7.99
C HIS A 65 2.18 10.68 9.14
N ILE A 66 2.63 10.93 10.37
CA ILE A 66 2.00 10.42 11.59
C ILE A 66 1.29 11.58 12.27
N PHE A 67 0.01 11.41 12.54
CA PHE A 67 -0.83 12.34 13.26
C PHE A 67 -1.04 11.84 14.68
N PRO A 68 -0.56 12.58 15.70
CA PRO A 68 -0.87 12.25 17.10
C PRO A 68 -2.31 12.62 17.44
N GLY A 69 -3.04 11.70 18.08
CA GLY A 69 -4.40 11.95 18.58
C GLY A 69 -5.43 12.22 17.48
N ASP A 70 -6.30 13.20 17.70
CA ASP A 70 -7.43 13.54 16.83
C ASP A 70 -7.08 14.60 15.76
N GLU A 71 -5.79 14.90 15.54
CA GLU A 71 -5.38 15.83 14.51
C GLU A 71 -5.84 15.34 13.12
N ILE A 72 -6.67 16.15 12.47
CA ILE A 72 -7.27 15.88 11.16
C ILE A 72 -6.54 16.61 10.02
N GLU A 73 -5.64 17.55 10.34
CA GLU A 73 -4.89 18.34 9.38
C GLU A 73 -3.41 18.49 9.77
N GLY A 74 -2.52 18.41 8.79
CA GLY A 74 -1.08 18.51 8.98
C GLY A 74 -0.48 19.29 7.81
N LYS A 75 0.02 20.49 8.08
CA LYS A 75 0.64 21.34 7.03
C LYS A 75 2.03 20.80 6.68
N THR A 76 2.17 20.26 5.48
CA THR A 76 3.47 19.85 4.93
C THR A 76 4.16 21.04 4.28
N ARG A 77 5.33 21.44 4.81
CA ARG A 77 6.14 22.56 4.26
C ARG A 77 6.95 22.19 3.00
N ARG A 78 7.02 20.91 2.64
CA ARG A 78 7.86 20.40 1.55
C ARG A 78 7.03 19.53 0.61
N VAL A 79 7.08 19.85 -0.68
CA VAL A 79 6.50 19.03 -1.75
C VAL A 79 7.46 17.87 -2.01
N VAL A 80 6.97 16.63 -1.91
CA VAL A 80 7.74 15.40 -2.09
C VAL A 80 6.83 14.34 -2.71
N GLY A 81 7.33 13.64 -3.73
CA GLY A 81 6.58 12.69 -4.57
C GLY A 81 7.09 12.70 -6.01
N THR A 82 6.74 11.68 -6.80
CA THR A 82 7.08 11.55 -8.24
C THR A 82 5.86 11.82 -9.12
#